data_AF-A0AAV5WXM5-F1
#
_entry.id   AF-A0AAV5WXM5-F1
#
_cell.length_a   1.000
_cell.length_b   1.000
_cell.length_c   1.000
_cell.angle_alpha   90.00
_cell.angle_beta   90.00
_cell.angle_gamma   90.00
#
_symmetry.space_group_name_H-M   'P 1'
#
loop_
_entity.id
_entity.type
_entity.pdbx_description
1 polymer ?
#
loop_
_entity_poly.entity_id
_entity_poly.type
_entity_poly.pdbx_seq_one_letter_code
_entity_poly.pdbx_strand_id
1 'polypeptide(L)'
;VFDSLDVIIGVVCAHAFFDEKCLTTCEPYEGRHTCHPDTGDYVCVGNRFGESCSAELCLNGSTFEDGKCKCTAEFAGARCNET
;
A
#
# COMPACT_ATOMS: atom_id res chain seq x y z
N VAL A 1 -24.03 -21.67 30.02
CA VAL A 1 -22.64 -22.00 29.67
C VAL A 1 -22.24 -21.02 28.58
N PHE A 2 -21.63 -19.92 28.98
CA PHE A 2 -21.01 -18.85 28.17
C PHE A 2 -19.83 -18.42 29.06
N ASP A 3 -18.61 -18.12 28.62
CA ASP A 3 -18.02 -17.72 27.34
C ASP A 3 -16.48 -17.84 27.54
N SER A 4 -15.65 -17.49 26.55
CA SER A 4 -14.20 -17.24 26.68
C SER A 4 -13.26 -18.44 26.54
N LEU A 5 -13.05 -18.88 25.30
CA LEU A 5 -11.85 -19.64 24.93
C LEU A 5 -11.30 -19.18 23.58
N ASP A 6 -11.27 -17.86 23.35
CA ASP A 6 -10.35 -17.26 22.37
C ASP A 6 -8.94 -17.26 22.96
N VAL A 7 -8.36 -18.45 23.16
CA VAL A 7 -6.91 -18.58 23.33
C VAL A 7 -6.31 -18.43 21.95
N ILE A 8 -6.18 -17.18 21.49
CA ILE A 8 -5.32 -16.85 20.35
C ILE A 8 -3.90 -17.02 20.87
N ILE A 9 -3.27 -18.17 20.61
CA ILE A 9 -1.82 -18.29 20.72
C ILE A 9 -1.27 -17.29 19.70
N GLY A 10 -0.81 -16.13 20.18
CA GLY A 10 -0.21 -15.12 19.32
C GLY A 10 1.04 -15.68 18.66
N VAL A 11 1.10 -15.60 17.34
CA VAL A 11 2.34 -15.83 16.60
C VAL A 11 3.24 -14.61 16.84
N VAL A 12 4.41 -14.83 17.43
CA VAL A 12 5.42 -13.76 17.63
C VAL A 12 6.47 -13.90 16.55
N CYS A 13 6.48 -12.97 15.60
CA CYS A 13 7.44 -12.94 14.52
C CYS A 13 8.70 -12.13 14.87
N ALA A 14 9.79 -12.40 14.16
CA ALA A 14 10.98 -11.56 14.17
C ALA A 14 10.66 -10.18 13.56
N HIS A 15 11.53 -9.19 13.82
CA HIS A 15 11.34 -7.84 13.31
C HIS A 15 11.14 -7.82 11.78
N ALA A 16 10.11 -7.09 11.31
CA ALA A 16 9.71 -6.98 9.90
C ALA A 16 9.18 -8.27 9.23
N PHE A 17 8.88 -9.31 10.01
CA PHE A 17 8.15 -10.49 9.56
C PHE A 17 6.72 -10.44 10.09
N PHE A 18 5.77 -10.84 9.26
CA PHE A 18 4.33 -10.75 9.50
C PHE A 18 3.64 -12.03 9.02
N ASP A 19 2.31 -12.09 9.17
CA ASP A 19 1.44 -13.24 8.90
C ASP A 19 1.51 -14.38 9.93
N GLU A 20 0.63 -15.36 9.76
CA GLU A 20 0.47 -16.53 10.63
C GLU A 20 1.65 -17.53 10.57
N LYS A 21 2.56 -17.37 9.61
CA LYS A 21 3.73 -18.22 9.36
C LYS A 21 5.06 -17.46 9.50
N CYS A 22 5.02 -16.15 9.74
CA CYS A 22 6.18 -15.25 9.74
C CYS A 22 7.01 -15.35 8.44
N LEU A 23 6.36 -15.47 7.29
CA LEU A 23 7.04 -15.58 5.99
C LEU A 23 6.98 -14.30 5.17
N THR A 24 5.96 -13.48 5.40
CA THR A 24 5.80 -12.20 4.71
C THR A 24 6.69 -11.16 5.35
N THR A 25 7.44 -10.44 4.52
CA THR A 25 8.30 -9.33 4.96
C THR A 25 7.83 -8.02 4.38
N CYS A 26 7.91 -6.97 5.20
CA CYS A 26 7.67 -5.61 4.74
C CYS A 26 8.57 -4.63 5.50
N GLU A 27 9.29 -3.82 4.75
CA GLU A 27 10.10 -2.72 5.26
C GLU A 27 9.46 -1.40 4.83
N PRO A 28 9.04 -0.53 5.77
CA PRO A 28 8.40 0.72 5.42
C PRO A 28 9.36 1.63 4.62
N TYR A 29 8.81 2.32 3.62
CA TYR A 29 9.57 3.29 2.82
C TYR A 29 8.91 4.66 2.90
N GLU A 30 9.65 5.63 3.45
CA GLU A 30 9.16 6.98 3.69
C GLU A 30 8.60 7.60 2.40
N GLY A 31 7.39 8.17 2.50
CA GLY A 31 6.69 8.78 1.37
C GLY A 31 6.11 7.80 0.34
N ARG A 32 6.26 6.49 0.52
CA ARG A 32 5.71 5.47 -0.39
C ARG A 32 4.70 4.53 0.25
N HIS A 33 5.08 3.81 1.30
CA HIS A 33 4.22 2.83 1.95
C HIS A 33 4.61 2.60 3.40
N THR A 34 3.63 2.10 4.15
CA THR A 34 3.78 1.51 5.48
C THR A 34 3.40 0.03 5.40
N CYS A 35 3.57 -0.72 6.48
CA CYS A 35 3.27 -2.15 6.53
C CYS A 35 2.02 -2.39 7.36
N HIS A 36 1.11 -3.23 6.89
CA HIS A 36 -0.03 -3.68 7.68
C HIS A 36 0.49 -4.49 8.88
N PRO A 37 0.06 -4.18 10.11
CA PRO A 37 0.69 -4.69 11.34
C PRO A 37 0.56 -6.20 11.52
N ASP A 38 -0.46 -6.83 10.93
CA ASP A 38 -0.72 -8.26 11.11
C ASP A 38 -0.30 -9.11 9.89
N THR A 39 -0.43 -8.56 8.69
CA THR A 39 -0.26 -9.31 7.43
C THR A 39 1.06 -8.99 6.74
N GLY A 40 1.66 -7.83 7.02
CA GLY A 40 2.83 -7.35 6.29
C GLY A 40 2.53 -6.84 4.90
N ASP A 41 1.25 -6.67 4.54
CA ASP A 41 0.89 -6.08 3.24
C ASP A 41 1.33 -4.61 3.16
N TYR A 42 1.65 -4.16 1.94
CA TYR A 42 1.97 -2.76 1.70
C TYR A 42 0.71 -1.89 1.81
N VAL A 43 0.76 -0.93 2.73
CA VAL A 43 -0.27 0.12 2.89
C VAL A 43 0.28 1.40 2.25
N CYS A 44 -0.22 1.72 1.06
CA CYS A 44 0.26 2.84 0.27
C CYS A 44 -0.01 4.20 0.91
N VAL A 45 0.99 5.08 0.90
CA VAL A 45 0.87 6.44 1.44
C VAL A 45 0.30 7.38 0.38
N GLY A 46 -0.67 8.19 0.79
CA GLY A 46 -1.28 9.23 -0.05
C GLY A 46 -2.04 8.62 -1.23
N ASN A 47 -1.65 9.01 -2.43
CA ASN A 47 -2.35 8.67 -3.67
C ASN A 47 -1.68 7.50 -4.41
N ARG A 48 -0.85 6.72 -3.72
CA ARG A 48 -0.14 5.59 -4.31
C ARG A 48 -1.02 4.35 -4.34
N PHE A 49 -0.76 3.47 -5.29
CA PHE A 49 -1.49 2.21 -5.45
C PHE A 49 -0.64 1.13 -6.15
N GLY A 50 -1.24 -0.05 -6.32
CA GLY A 50 -0.58 -1.23 -6.85
C GLY A 50 0.15 -2.03 -5.78
N GLU A 51 0.54 -3.25 -6.10
CA GLU A 51 1.08 -4.23 -5.13
C GLU A 51 2.30 -3.71 -4.37
N SER A 52 3.13 -2.84 -4.97
CA SER A 52 4.33 -2.27 -4.33
C SER A 52 4.23 -0.77 -3.99
N CYS A 53 3.04 -0.17 -4.13
CA CYS A 53 2.82 1.27 -3.97
C CYS A 53 3.72 2.15 -4.86
N SER A 54 4.19 1.60 -5.98
CA SER A 54 5.06 2.31 -6.93
C SER A 54 4.27 3.15 -7.95
N ALA A 55 2.97 2.88 -8.11
CA ALA A 55 2.11 3.68 -8.98
C ALA A 55 1.44 4.83 -8.20
N GLU A 56 1.14 5.93 -8.88
CA GLU A 56 0.47 7.11 -8.31
C GLU A 56 -0.78 7.47 -9.10
N LEU A 57 -1.87 7.81 -8.41
CA LEU A 57 -3.12 8.19 -9.06
C LEU A 57 -2.92 9.42 -9.95
N CYS A 58 -3.49 9.33 -11.15
CA CYS A 58 -3.61 10.45 -12.06
C CYS A 58 -4.67 11.43 -11.55
N LEU A 59 -4.39 12.73 -11.61
CA LEU A 59 -5.23 13.78 -11.08
C LEU A 59 -6.01 14.49 -12.20
N ASN A 60 -6.98 15.33 -11.85
CA ASN A 60 -7.71 16.18 -12.80
C ASN A 60 -8.46 15.41 -13.92
N GLY A 61 -9.09 14.29 -13.59
CA GLY A 61 -9.92 13.53 -14.54
C GLY A 61 -9.13 12.83 -15.65
N SER A 62 -7.82 12.69 -15.50
CA SER A 62 -6.94 11.96 -16.41
C SER A 62 -7.09 10.44 -16.26
N THR A 63 -6.58 9.72 -17.26
CA THR A 63 -6.64 8.25 -17.33
C THR A 63 -5.24 7.66 -17.18
N PHE A 64 -5.14 6.45 -16.61
CA PHE A 64 -3.88 5.71 -16.53
C PHE A 64 -3.82 4.73 -17.72
N GLU A 65 -2.93 4.98 -18.67
CA GLU A 65 -2.72 4.15 -19.87
C GLU A 65 -1.22 3.88 -20.04
N ASP A 66 -0.82 2.65 -20.38
CA ASP A 66 0.59 2.26 -20.62
C ASP A 66 1.56 2.62 -19.48
N GLY A 67 1.13 2.49 -18.22
CA GLY A 67 1.98 2.76 -17.06
C GLY A 67 2.21 4.24 -16.76
N LYS A 68 1.48 5.15 -17.43
CA LYS A 68 1.60 6.60 -17.25
C LYS A 68 0.24 7.28 -17.22
N CYS A 69 0.20 8.47 -16.62
CA CYS A 69 -0.99 9.30 -16.67
C CYS A 69 -1.09 10.02 -18.01
N LYS A 70 -2.23 9.83 -18.68
CA LYS A 70 -2.62 10.58 -19.87
C LYS A 70 -3.44 11.78 -19.47
N CYS A 71 -2.78 12.93 -19.44
CA CYS A 71 -3.36 14.18 -19.01
C CYS A 71 -4.35 14.74 -20.03
N THR A 72 -5.35 15.47 -19.54
CA THR A 72 -6.18 16.34 -20.38
C THR A 72 -5.34 17.54 -20.85
N ALA A 73 -5.77 18.24 -21.91
CA ALA A 73 -4.98 19.31 -22.55
C ALA A 73 -4.49 20.42 -21.60
N GLU A 74 -5.23 20.69 -20.53
CA GLU A 74 -4.95 21.76 -19.56
C GLU A 74 -3.93 21.36 -18.47
N PHE A 75 -3.49 20.10 -18.44
CA PHE A 75 -2.61 19.61 -17.37
C PHE A 75 -1.41 18.82 -17.92
N ALA A 76 -0.31 18.87 -17.18
CA ALA A 76 0.96 18.20 -17.47
C ALA A 76 1.56 17.56 -16.20
N GLY A 77 2.76 17.00 -16.35
CA GLY A 77 3.47 16.30 -15.29
C GLY A 77 3.13 14.82 -15.18
N ALA A 78 3.90 14.08 -14.39
CA ALA A 78 3.74 12.63 -14.22
C ALA A 78 2.36 12.22 -13.68
N ARG A 79 1.66 13.17 -13.06
CA ARG A 79 0.35 12.98 -12.42
C ARG A 79 -0.73 13.93 -12.91
N CYS A 80 -0.47 14.71 -13.97
CA CYS A 80 -1.42 15.68 -14.50
C CYS A 80 -1.84 16.75 -13.49
N ASN A 81 -0.90 17.20 -12.66
CA ASN A 81 -1.12 18.22 -11.62
C ASN A 81 -0.44 19.57 -11.92
N GLU A 82 0.36 19.63 -12.98
CA GLU A 82 0.97 20.85 -13.47
C GLU A 82 0.03 21.48 -14.51
N THR A 83 0.01 22.80 -14.64
CA THR A 83 -0.80 23.58 -15.60
C THR A 83 0.09 24.47 -16.45
#